data_AF-A0A382Z6A9-F1
#
_entry.id   AF-A0A382Z6A9-F1
#
_cell.length_a   1.000
_cell.length_b   1.000
_cell.length_c   1.000
_cell.angle_alpha   90.00
_cell.angle_beta   90.00
_cell.angle_gamma   90.00
#
_symmetry.space_group_name_H-M   'P 1'
#
loop_
_entity.id
_entity.type
_entity.pdbx_description
1 polymer ?
#
loop_
_entity_poly.entity_id
_entity_poly.type
_entity_poly.pdbx_seq_one_letter_code
_entity_poly.pdbx_strand_id
1 'polypeptide(L)'
;MQPIHSLVEQSYRPKEMLTAEVNADGFGIGWYLEDGTARRYINPAPIWSDPNLVQLAPILQSKVWLGNVRSATVAGSITSVNTPPYGVGRLLFSHNGFINDFAAKVRPTIRRYLAPEIEANIHGNTDSEYLFAVIRQMLPEHDDDVIKTLGPLFEQIYEWIGNEVGLFNFLILDG
;
A
#
# COMPACT_ATOMS: atom_id res chain seq x y z
N MET A 1 9.44 16.60 14.16
CA MET A 1 8.72 15.30 14.12
C MET A 1 9.70 14.23 14.53
N GLN A 2 9.65 13.79 15.80
CA GLN A 2 10.45 12.66 16.29
C GLN A 2 9.91 11.35 15.69
N PRO A 3 10.73 10.28 15.59
CA PRO A 3 12.15 10.20 15.91
C PRO A 3 13.06 10.85 14.85
N ILE A 4 14.37 10.90 15.10
CA ILE A 4 15.42 11.43 14.19
C ILE A 4 15.39 10.78 12.79
N HIS A 5 14.88 9.55 12.69
CA HIS A 5 14.68 8.84 11.41
C HIS A 5 13.19 8.63 11.11
N SER A 6 12.38 9.65 11.39
CA SER A 6 10.94 9.65 11.09
C SER A 6 10.67 9.43 9.60
N LEU A 7 9.44 9.04 9.29
CA LEU A 7 8.97 8.84 7.91
C LEU A 7 9.11 10.13 7.08
N VAL A 8 9.04 11.29 7.73
CA VAL A 8 9.28 12.60 7.10
C VAL A 8 10.75 12.74 6.70
N GLU A 9 11.70 12.41 7.58
CA GLU A 9 13.12 12.43 7.20
C GLU A 9 13.40 11.44 6.05
N GLN A 10 12.82 10.24 6.12
CA GLN A 10 12.96 9.22 5.08
C GLN A 10 12.34 9.63 3.73
N SER A 11 11.40 10.59 3.73
CA SER A 11 10.78 11.06 2.49
C SER A 11 11.72 11.91 1.63
N TYR A 12 12.72 12.57 2.19
CA TYR A 12 13.69 13.36 1.42
C TYR A 12 15.14 12.92 1.60
N ARG A 13 15.43 12.10 2.61
CA ARG A 13 16.75 11.52 2.90
C ARG A 13 16.66 10.07 3.36
N PRO A 14 16.17 9.14 2.51
CA PRO A 14 16.21 7.73 2.85
C PRO A 14 17.67 7.24 2.93
N LYS A 15 18.00 6.45 3.95
CA LYS A 15 19.38 5.95 4.17
C LYS A 15 19.67 4.61 3.48
N GLU A 16 18.63 3.81 3.25
CA GLU A 16 18.76 2.42 2.78
C GLU A 16 17.96 2.17 1.48
N MET A 17 17.48 3.23 0.84
CA MET A 17 16.73 3.11 -0.41
C MET A 17 17.69 2.93 -1.58
N LEU A 18 17.46 1.88 -2.37
CA LEU A 18 18.33 1.50 -3.49
C LEU A 18 17.81 2.00 -4.85
N THR A 19 16.54 2.38 -4.93
CA THR A 19 15.82 2.55 -6.20
C THR A 19 15.31 3.97 -6.47
N ALA A 20 15.30 4.87 -5.48
CA ALA A 20 14.94 6.29 -5.67
C ALA A 20 15.70 7.20 -4.69
N GLU A 21 15.82 8.48 -5.05
CA GLU A 21 16.52 9.50 -4.25
C GLU A 21 15.61 10.19 -3.22
N VAL A 22 14.29 10.26 -3.48
CA VAL A 22 13.27 10.99 -2.69
C VAL A 22 11.92 10.29 -2.80
N ASN A 23 11.13 10.25 -1.73
CA ASN A 23 9.73 9.84 -1.69
C ASN A 23 8.80 11.07 -1.56
N ALA A 24 8.62 11.82 -2.65
CA ALA A 24 7.84 13.06 -2.68
C ALA A 24 6.41 12.90 -3.22
N ASP A 25 6.05 11.70 -3.69
CA ASP A 25 4.87 11.48 -4.54
C ASP A 25 3.63 11.02 -3.77
N GLY A 26 3.57 11.45 -2.51
CA GLY A 26 2.47 11.22 -1.60
C GLY A 26 2.88 10.53 -0.31
N PHE A 27 1.97 10.59 0.66
CA PHE A 27 2.09 9.87 1.91
C PHE A 27 0.73 9.43 2.41
N GLY A 28 0.75 8.49 3.35
CA GLY A 28 -0.44 8.12 4.07
C GLY A 28 -0.14 7.51 5.42
N ILE A 29 -1.13 7.62 6.29
CA ILE A 29 -1.16 7.01 7.61
C ILE A 29 -2.48 6.27 7.79
N GLY A 30 -2.40 5.04 8.28
CA GLY A 30 -3.53 4.22 8.66
C GLY A 30 -3.42 3.86 10.14
N TRP A 31 -4.55 3.79 10.83
CA TRP A 31 -4.61 3.47 12.26
C TRP A 31 -5.94 2.84 12.64
N TYR A 32 -6.01 2.27 13.83
CA TYR A 32 -7.23 1.68 14.38
C TYR A 32 -7.79 2.53 15.52
N LEU A 33 -9.11 2.67 15.54
CA LEU A 33 -9.85 3.18 16.69
C LEU A 33 -9.97 2.10 17.78
N GLU A 34 -10.42 2.48 18.97
CA GLU A 34 -10.58 1.53 20.10
C GLU A 34 -11.58 0.40 19.80
N ASP A 35 -12.55 0.65 18.93
CA ASP A 35 -13.54 -0.33 18.48
C ASP A 35 -13.02 -1.28 17.36
N GLY A 36 -11.73 -1.19 17.02
CA GLY A 36 -11.11 -1.98 15.95
C GLY A 36 -11.39 -1.45 14.54
N THR A 37 -12.05 -0.30 14.39
CA THR A 37 -12.31 0.27 13.07
C THR A 37 -11.05 0.89 12.49
N ALA A 38 -10.68 0.49 11.27
CA ALA A 38 -9.58 1.10 10.52
C ALA A 38 -9.96 2.49 9.99
N ARG A 39 -9.00 3.42 10.06
CA ARG A 39 -9.06 4.76 9.47
C ARG A 39 -7.77 5.03 8.70
N ARG A 40 -7.87 5.92 7.72
CA ARG A 40 -6.70 6.36 6.95
C ARG A 40 -6.79 7.83 6.57
N TYR A 41 -5.62 8.45 6.46
CA TYR A 41 -5.41 9.77 5.90
C TYR A 41 -4.32 9.64 4.84
N ILE A 42 -4.63 10.07 3.61
CA ILE A 42 -3.73 9.96 2.46
C ILE A 42 -3.68 11.29 1.71
N ASN A 43 -2.51 11.67 1.22
CA ASN A 43 -2.31 12.89 0.45
C ASN A 43 -1.25 12.64 -0.62
N PRO A 44 -1.52 12.92 -1.91
CA PRO A 44 -0.55 12.75 -2.99
C PRO A 44 0.56 13.80 -3.01
N ALA A 45 0.47 14.86 -2.19
CA ALA A 45 1.53 15.83 -2.01
C ALA A 45 2.62 15.30 -1.06
N PRO A 46 3.85 15.86 -1.09
CA PRO A 46 4.91 15.46 -0.17
C PRO A 46 4.52 15.65 1.30
N ILE A 47 4.92 14.71 2.17
CA ILE A 47 4.52 14.69 3.59
C ILE A 47 4.88 15.97 4.37
N TRP A 48 6.00 16.61 4.02
CA TRP A 48 6.44 17.84 4.68
C TRP A 48 5.61 19.07 4.30
N SER A 49 4.81 18.98 3.24
CA SER A 49 3.99 20.09 2.74
C SER A 49 2.58 20.13 3.34
N ASP A 50 2.19 19.11 4.11
CA ASP A 50 0.82 18.99 4.61
C ASP A 50 0.60 19.73 5.94
N PRO A 51 -0.18 20.83 5.95
CA PRO A 51 -0.45 21.59 7.18
C PRO A 51 -1.39 20.85 8.14
N ASN A 52 -2.21 19.90 7.65
CA ASN A 52 -3.12 19.13 8.49
C ASN A 52 -2.35 18.11 9.31
N LEU A 53 -1.30 17.49 8.75
CA LEU A 53 -0.50 16.50 9.47
C LEU A 53 0.14 17.12 10.73
N VAL A 54 0.61 18.36 10.66
CA VAL A 54 1.18 19.08 11.81
C VAL A 54 0.16 19.25 12.94
N GLN A 55 -1.12 19.43 12.60
CA GLN A 55 -2.20 19.61 13.57
C GLN A 55 -2.75 18.28 14.10
N LEU A 56 -2.82 17.26 13.24
CA LEU A 56 -3.42 15.95 13.55
C LEU A 56 -2.44 15.03 14.30
N ALA A 57 -1.17 15.01 13.92
CA ALA A 57 -0.19 14.08 14.47
C ALA A 57 -0.03 14.13 16.00
N PRO A 58 -0.10 15.29 16.69
CA PRO A 58 0.03 15.34 18.14
C PRO A 58 -1.19 14.82 18.91
N ILE A 59 -2.37 14.77 18.28
CA ILE A 59 -3.65 14.47 18.95
C ILE A 59 -4.18 13.06 18.63
N LEU A 60 -3.83 12.51 17.47
CA LEU A 60 -4.28 11.17 17.11
C LEU A 60 -3.48 10.13 17.89
N GLN A 61 -4.21 9.19 18.48
CA GLN A 61 -3.63 8.07 19.23
C GLN A 61 -4.19 6.77 18.69
N SER A 62 -3.32 5.77 18.58
CA SER A 62 -3.68 4.39 18.27
C SER A 62 -2.58 3.46 18.77
N LYS A 63 -2.96 2.21 19.07
CA LYS A 63 -2.02 1.16 19.43
C LYS A 63 -1.24 0.64 18.22
N VAL A 64 -1.82 0.75 17.03
CA VAL A 64 -1.26 0.20 15.79
C VAL A 64 -1.37 1.23 14.69
N TRP A 65 -0.24 1.46 14.01
CA TRP A 65 -0.11 2.44 12.94
C TRP A 65 0.54 1.80 11.72
N LEU A 66 0.09 2.23 10.53
CA LEU A 66 0.76 1.96 9.26
C LEU A 66 1.06 3.28 8.57
N GLY A 67 2.34 3.59 8.37
CA GLY A 67 2.77 4.78 7.64
C GLY A 67 3.42 4.42 6.30
N ASN A 68 3.18 5.24 5.28
CA ASN A 68 3.88 5.15 4.00
C ASN A 68 4.22 6.54 3.46
N VAL A 69 5.40 6.67 2.86
CA VAL A 69 5.78 7.75 1.95
C VAL A 69 6.14 7.14 0.61
N ARG A 70 5.73 7.78 -0.47
CA ARG A 70 5.73 7.19 -1.81
C ARG A 70 6.77 7.86 -2.72
N SER A 71 7.52 7.04 -3.44
CA SER A 71 8.23 7.44 -4.67
C SER A 71 7.50 6.79 -5.84
N ALA A 72 6.85 7.60 -6.68
CA ALA A 72 6.11 7.10 -7.83
C ALA A 72 7.10 6.67 -8.92
N THR A 73 7.00 5.42 -9.35
CA THR A 73 7.82 4.86 -10.43
C THR A 73 7.39 5.35 -11.82
N VAL A 74 6.16 5.87 -11.96
CA VAL A 74 5.55 6.29 -13.22
C VAL A 74 4.99 7.70 -13.14
N ALA A 75 5.46 8.57 -14.05
CA ALA A 75 4.94 9.92 -14.22
C ALA A 75 3.43 9.91 -14.49
N GLY A 76 2.66 10.73 -13.77
CA GLY A 76 1.19 10.80 -13.90
C GLY A 76 0.39 9.85 -13.00
N SER A 77 1.05 9.03 -12.17
CA SER A 77 0.38 8.18 -11.17
C SER A 77 0.19 8.84 -9.79
N ILE A 78 0.52 10.13 -9.66
CA ILE A 78 0.47 10.91 -8.41
C ILE A 78 -0.97 11.37 -8.17
N THR A 79 -1.77 10.49 -7.59
CA THR A 79 -3.17 10.74 -7.26
C THR A 79 -3.50 10.13 -5.90
N SER A 80 -4.51 10.65 -5.22
CA SER A 80 -4.91 10.12 -3.90
C SER A 80 -5.29 8.64 -3.98
N VAL A 81 -5.94 8.19 -5.06
CA VAL A 81 -6.34 6.78 -5.23
C VAL A 81 -5.15 5.83 -5.35
N ASN A 82 -4.00 6.31 -5.82
CA ASN A 82 -2.76 5.56 -5.94
C ASN A 82 -1.84 5.73 -4.72
N THR A 83 -2.29 6.43 -3.67
CA THR A 83 -1.47 6.74 -2.49
C THR A 83 -1.78 5.73 -1.37
N PRO A 84 -0.82 4.86 -1.00
CA PRO A 84 -0.99 3.95 0.13
C PRO A 84 -0.96 4.70 1.48
N PRO A 85 -1.45 4.09 2.57
CA PRO A 85 -1.98 2.73 2.64
C PRO A 85 -3.36 2.57 2.01
N TYR A 86 -3.57 1.43 1.36
CA TYR A 86 -4.88 0.97 0.89
C TYR A 86 -5.69 0.44 2.07
N GLY A 87 -7.02 0.56 2.02
CA GLY A 87 -7.85 0.02 3.10
C GLY A 87 -9.27 -0.28 2.69
N VAL A 88 -9.78 -1.43 3.14
CA VAL A 88 -11.16 -1.91 2.96
C VAL A 88 -11.56 -2.69 4.20
N GLY A 89 -12.69 -2.34 4.81
CA GLY A 89 -13.11 -2.92 6.09
C GLY A 89 -12.09 -2.62 7.18
N ARG A 90 -11.59 -3.68 7.84
CA ARG A 90 -10.53 -3.59 8.86
C ARG A 90 -9.12 -3.69 8.30
N LEU A 91 -8.94 -4.05 7.03
CA LEU A 91 -7.63 -4.29 6.47
C LEU A 91 -6.96 -2.98 6.05
N LEU A 92 -5.69 -2.83 6.41
CA LEU A 92 -4.79 -1.80 5.91
C LEU A 92 -3.60 -2.45 5.22
N PHE A 93 -3.22 -1.96 4.05
CA PHE A 93 -2.18 -2.55 3.22
C PHE A 93 -1.23 -1.51 2.65
N SER A 94 0.06 -1.78 2.72
CA SER A 94 1.10 -1.02 2.03
C SER A 94 2.07 -1.97 1.34
N HIS A 95 2.52 -1.59 0.16
CA HIS A 95 3.49 -2.31 -0.64
C HIS A 95 4.63 -1.35 -0.99
N ASN A 96 5.85 -1.69 -0.57
CA ASN A 96 7.07 -1.03 -1.00
C ASN A 96 7.79 -1.92 -2.01
N GLY A 97 7.50 -1.70 -3.27
CA GLY A 97 8.00 -2.52 -4.36
C GLY A 97 7.32 -2.18 -5.67
N PHE A 98 7.46 -3.07 -6.63
CA PHE A 98 6.93 -2.91 -7.98
C PHE A 98 6.79 -4.26 -8.68
N ILE A 99 6.00 -4.30 -9.74
CA ILE A 99 6.00 -5.37 -10.75
C ILE A 99 6.36 -4.76 -12.11
N ASN A 100 7.42 -5.25 -12.74
CA ASN A 100 7.79 -4.81 -14.10
C ASN A 100 6.70 -5.16 -15.11
N ASP A 101 6.50 -4.27 -16.08
CA ASP A 101 5.47 -4.38 -17.13
C ASP A 101 4.05 -4.67 -16.60
N PHE A 102 3.75 -4.26 -15.35
CA PHE A 102 2.49 -4.56 -14.69
C PHE A 102 1.27 -4.22 -15.54
N ALA A 103 1.21 -3.00 -16.07
CA ALA A 103 0.03 -2.49 -16.78
C ALA A 103 -0.30 -3.28 -18.05
N ALA A 104 0.72 -3.80 -18.74
CA ALA A 104 0.61 -4.46 -20.04
C ALA A 104 0.54 -5.99 -19.91
N LYS A 105 1.26 -6.60 -18.97
CA LYS A 105 1.40 -8.05 -18.87
C LYS A 105 0.63 -8.65 -17.69
N VAL A 106 0.81 -8.12 -16.48
CA VAL A 106 0.33 -8.77 -15.25
C VAL A 106 -1.10 -8.34 -14.89
N ARG A 107 -1.40 -7.04 -14.99
CA ARG A 107 -2.73 -6.48 -14.68
C ARG A 107 -3.87 -7.17 -15.45
N PRO A 108 -3.78 -7.45 -16.76
CA PRO A 108 -4.85 -8.17 -17.46
C PRO A 108 -5.12 -9.56 -16.89
N THR A 109 -4.10 -10.25 -16.38
CA THR A 109 -4.24 -11.58 -15.77
C THR A 109 -4.93 -11.48 -14.42
N ILE A 110 -4.50 -10.54 -13.55
CA ILE A 110 -5.17 -10.29 -12.27
C ILE A 110 -6.64 -9.93 -12.49
N ARG A 111 -6.94 -9.04 -13.44
CA ARG A 111 -8.33 -8.66 -13.75
C ARG A 111 -9.22 -9.82 -14.16
N ARG A 112 -8.67 -10.83 -14.83
CA ARG A 112 -9.42 -12.05 -15.20
C ARG A 112 -9.64 -13.00 -14.01
N TYR A 113 -8.75 -12.95 -13.03
CA TYR A 113 -8.83 -13.76 -11.81
C TYR A 113 -9.81 -13.16 -10.79
N LEU A 114 -9.88 -11.82 -10.71
CA LEU A 114 -10.71 -11.14 -9.72
C LEU A 114 -12.21 -11.33 -10.00
N ALA A 115 -12.96 -11.62 -8.94
CA ALA A 115 -14.41 -11.56 -8.96
C ALA A 115 -14.88 -10.11 -9.23
N PRO A 116 -15.98 -9.91 -9.98
CA PRO A 116 -16.43 -8.57 -10.38
C PRO A 116 -16.61 -7.60 -9.20
N GLU A 117 -17.12 -8.07 -8.07
CA GLU A 117 -17.32 -7.29 -6.85
C GLU A 117 -16.01 -6.85 -6.18
N ILE A 118 -14.94 -7.65 -6.30
CA ILE A 118 -13.62 -7.29 -5.77
C ILE A 118 -12.94 -6.29 -6.71
N GLU A 119 -13.01 -6.52 -8.03
CA GLU A 119 -12.47 -5.62 -9.06
C GLU A 119 -13.13 -4.24 -9.02
N ALA A 120 -14.45 -4.19 -8.81
CA ALA A 120 -15.21 -2.93 -8.72
C ALA A 120 -14.76 -2.01 -7.57
N ASN A 121 -14.03 -2.54 -6.58
CA ASN A 121 -13.48 -1.79 -5.46
C ASN A 121 -12.03 -1.32 -5.68
N ILE A 122 -11.48 -1.46 -6.89
CA ILE A 122 -10.19 -0.90 -7.30
C ILE A 122 -10.43 0.48 -7.91
N HIS A 123 -9.74 1.51 -7.40
CA HIS A 123 -9.97 2.91 -7.80
C HIS A 123 -8.79 3.52 -8.57
N GLY A 124 -7.60 3.01 -8.34
CA GLY A 124 -6.34 3.41 -8.96
C GLY A 124 -5.87 2.42 -10.01
N ASN A 125 -4.57 2.46 -10.27
CA ASN A 125 -3.95 1.70 -11.35
C ASN A 125 -2.58 1.09 -10.99
N THR A 126 -2.19 1.14 -9.72
CA THR A 126 -0.91 0.61 -9.23
C THR A 126 -0.98 -0.90 -9.07
N ASP A 127 0.15 -1.58 -9.26
CA ASP A 127 0.30 -2.99 -8.85
C ASP A 127 -0.15 -3.24 -7.40
N SER A 128 0.17 -2.31 -6.52
CA SER A 128 -0.07 -2.37 -5.08
C SER A 128 -1.55 -2.49 -4.74
N GLU A 129 -2.43 -1.71 -5.40
CA GLU A 129 -3.87 -1.81 -5.17
C GLU A 129 -4.45 -3.11 -5.73
N TYR A 130 -3.95 -3.56 -6.89
CA TYR A 130 -4.37 -4.83 -7.48
C TYR A 130 -3.92 -6.03 -6.64
N LEU A 131 -2.70 -6.01 -6.09
CA LEU A 131 -2.22 -7.00 -5.13
C LEU A 131 -3.10 -7.01 -3.87
N PHE A 132 -3.49 -5.84 -3.37
CA PHE A 132 -4.43 -5.76 -2.25
C PHE A 132 -5.80 -6.35 -2.59
N ALA A 133 -6.28 -6.18 -3.82
CA ALA A 133 -7.52 -6.81 -4.28
C ALA A 133 -7.41 -8.34 -4.30
N VAL A 134 -6.29 -8.89 -4.77
CA VAL A 134 -6.03 -10.34 -4.75
C VAL A 134 -6.02 -10.87 -3.31
N ILE A 135 -5.33 -10.19 -2.39
CA ILE A 135 -5.31 -10.57 -0.96
C ILE A 135 -6.74 -10.63 -0.40
N ARG A 136 -7.55 -9.60 -0.67
CA ARG A 136 -8.96 -9.56 -0.20
C ARG A 136 -9.82 -10.69 -0.77
N GLN A 137 -9.55 -11.13 -1.99
CA GLN A 137 -10.24 -12.25 -2.61
C GLN A 137 -9.85 -13.60 -1.99
N MET A 138 -8.55 -13.78 -1.70
CA MET A 138 -8.03 -15.06 -1.18
C MET A 138 -8.30 -15.25 0.31
N LEU A 139 -8.39 -14.17 1.10
CA LEU A 139 -8.56 -14.24 2.56
C LEU A 139 -9.73 -15.16 3.01
N PRO A 140 -10.95 -15.05 2.46
CA PRO A 140 -12.05 -15.93 2.85
C PRO A 140 -11.79 -17.42 2.56
N GLU A 141 -10.95 -17.74 1.57
CA GLU A 141 -10.56 -19.13 1.23
C GLU A 141 -9.58 -19.72 2.26
N HIS A 142 -9.03 -18.87 3.14
CA HIS A 142 -8.00 -19.20 4.12
C HIS A 142 -8.39 -18.81 5.55
N ASP A 143 -9.68 -18.92 5.88
CA ASP A 143 -10.25 -18.61 7.21
C ASP A 143 -10.01 -17.17 7.68
N ASP A 144 -9.94 -16.22 6.73
CA ASP A 144 -9.57 -14.81 6.98
C ASP A 144 -8.19 -14.64 7.66
N ASP A 145 -7.30 -15.64 7.54
CA ASP A 145 -5.95 -15.61 8.12
C ASP A 145 -4.93 -15.08 7.10
N VAL A 146 -4.38 -13.90 7.40
CA VAL A 146 -3.39 -13.23 6.54
C VAL A 146 -2.16 -14.11 6.32
N ILE A 147 -1.67 -14.78 7.36
CA ILE A 147 -0.44 -15.58 7.29
C ILE A 147 -0.65 -16.81 6.43
N LYS A 148 -1.78 -17.52 6.58
CA LYS A 148 -2.13 -18.65 5.71
C LYS A 148 -2.28 -18.22 4.25
N THR A 149 -2.76 -17.02 4.01
CA THR A 149 -2.96 -16.46 2.66
C THR A 149 -1.64 -16.15 1.94
N LEU A 150 -0.56 -15.82 2.67
CA LEU A 150 0.69 -15.36 2.05
C LEU A 150 1.35 -16.40 1.14
N GLY A 151 1.36 -17.67 1.53
CA GLY A 151 1.97 -18.75 0.71
C GLY A 151 1.30 -18.86 -0.67
N PRO A 152 -0.01 -19.16 -0.72
CA PRO A 152 -0.78 -19.21 -1.95
C PRO A 152 -0.73 -17.90 -2.75
N LEU A 153 -0.74 -16.74 -2.09
CA LEU A 153 -0.58 -15.45 -2.75
C LEU A 153 0.73 -15.36 -3.52
N PHE A 154 1.86 -15.72 -2.90
CA PHE A 154 3.17 -15.65 -3.55
C PHE A 154 3.33 -16.70 -4.66
N GLU A 155 2.75 -17.89 -4.50
CA GLU A 155 2.68 -18.89 -5.58
C GLU A 155 1.91 -18.32 -6.78
N GLN A 156 0.76 -17.70 -6.53
CA GLN A 156 -0.06 -17.13 -7.59
C GLN A 156 0.60 -15.92 -8.27
N ILE A 157 1.26 -15.05 -7.50
CA ILE A 157 2.06 -13.94 -8.03
C ILE A 157 3.19 -14.48 -8.90
N TYR A 158 3.92 -15.50 -8.44
CA TYR A 158 5.02 -16.12 -9.19
C TYR A 158 4.55 -16.64 -10.56
N GLU A 159 3.39 -17.28 -10.63
CA GLU A 159 2.80 -17.70 -11.90
C GLU A 159 2.46 -16.52 -12.83
N TRP A 160 1.89 -15.44 -12.28
CA TRP A 160 1.45 -14.30 -13.09
C TRP A 160 2.59 -13.41 -13.58
N ILE A 161 3.64 -13.24 -12.78
CA ILE A 161 4.81 -12.45 -13.20
C ILE A 161 5.65 -13.22 -14.22
N GLY A 162 5.67 -14.55 -14.15
CA GLY A 162 6.47 -15.37 -15.06
C GLY A 162 7.95 -15.01 -15.01
N ASN A 163 8.47 -14.44 -16.10
CA ASN A 163 9.87 -13.99 -16.19
C ASN A 163 10.06 -12.52 -15.79
N GLU A 164 9.00 -11.79 -15.42
CA GLU A 164 9.10 -10.41 -14.97
C GLU A 164 9.72 -10.32 -13.57
N VAL A 165 10.38 -9.20 -13.31
CA VAL A 165 10.96 -8.91 -11.99
C VAL A 165 9.95 -8.14 -11.16
N GLY A 166 9.83 -8.53 -9.89
CA GLY A 166 9.09 -7.76 -8.90
C GLY A 166 9.81 -7.69 -7.55
N LEU A 167 9.51 -6.64 -6.79
CA LEU A 167 9.91 -6.46 -5.40
C LEU A 167 8.62 -6.40 -4.58
N PHE A 168 8.54 -7.12 -3.46
CA PHE A 168 7.28 -7.34 -2.74
C PHE A 168 7.42 -7.18 -1.21
N ASN A 169 7.74 -5.97 -0.73
CA ASN A 169 7.73 -5.72 0.70
C ASN A 169 6.33 -5.30 1.14
N PHE A 170 5.60 -6.20 1.79
CA PHE A 170 4.23 -5.94 2.25
C PHE A 170 4.19 -5.59 3.74
N LEU A 171 3.31 -4.64 4.06
CA LEU A 171 2.83 -4.39 5.41
C LEU A 171 1.31 -4.55 5.37
N ILE A 172 0.80 -5.50 6.14
CA ILE A 172 -0.63 -5.84 6.20
C ILE A 172 -1.05 -5.77 7.66
N LEU A 173 -2.11 -5.01 7.96
CA LEU A 173 -2.73 -4.96 9.28
C LEU A 173 -4.22 -5.31 9.15
N ASP A 174 -4.75 -6.00 10.16
CA ASP A 174 -6.14 -6.44 10.26
C ASP A 174 -6.83 -6.08 11.59
N GLY A 175 -6.12 -5.46 12.54
CA GLY A 175 -6.67 -4.94 13.81
C GLY A 175 -5.77 -5.18 15.02
#